data_AF-A0A946JCP5-F1
#
_entry.id   AF-A0A946JCP5-F1
#
_cell.length_a   1.000
_cell.length_b   1.000
_cell.length_c   1.000
_cell.angle_alpha   90.00
_cell.angle_beta   90.00
_cell.angle_gamma   90.00
#
_symmetry.space_group_name_H-M   'P 1'
#
loop_
_entity.id
_entity.type
_entity.pdbx_description
1 polymer ?
#
loop_
_entity_poly.entity_id
_entity_poly.type
_entity_poly.pdbx_seq_one_letter_code
_entity_poly.pdbx_strand_id
1 'polypeptide(L)'
;MSKSQKLKDKLRENFEFNPTPQQDELINEISDFVSTLGNRSIFLLKGYAGTGKTTLVSTLVKSLSVVAKRSSLLAPTGRAAKVLSGYSKKQ
;
A
#
# COMPACT_ATOMS: atom_id res chain seq x y z
N MET A 1 17.35 -7.36 -9.63
CA MET A 1 15.97 -7.40 -9.09
C MET A 1 15.13 -6.28 -9.69
N SER A 2 13.96 -6.59 -10.23
CA SER A 2 12.98 -5.60 -10.71
C SER A 2 12.50 -4.68 -9.58
N LYS A 3 12.10 -3.44 -9.88
CA LYS A 3 11.47 -2.52 -8.90
C LYS A 3 10.26 -3.15 -8.24
N SER A 4 9.48 -3.92 -9.00
CA SER A 4 8.31 -4.63 -8.49
C SER A 4 8.70 -5.67 -7.44
N GLN A 5 9.70 -6.51 -7.73
CA GLN A 5 10.14 -7.52 -6.78
C GLN A 5 10.64 -6.88 -5.47
N LYS A 6 11.45 -5.82 -5.55
CA LYS A 6 11.92 -5.09 -4.36
C LYS A 6 10.75 -4.57 -3.52
N LEU A 7 9.68 -4.09 -4.16
CA LEU A 7 8.50 -3.60 -3.46
C LEU A 7 7.68 -4.73 -2.83
N LYS A 8 7.51 -5.87 -3.53
CA LYS A 8 6.85 -7.08 -3.00
C LYS A 8 7.52 -7.55 -1.73
N ASP A 9 8.85 -7.71 -1.77
CA ASP A 9 9.63 -8.18 -0.63
C ASP A 9 9.51 -7.19 0.54
N LYS A 10 9.63 -5.88 0.27
CA LYS A 10 9.50 -4.86 1.30
C LYS A 10 8.09 -4.77 1.90
N LEU A 11 7.05 -5.00 1.10
CA LEU A 11 5.68 -5.05 1.59
C LEU A 11 5.49 -6.23 2.54
N ARG A 12 5.99 -7.43 2.19
CA ARG A 12 5.91 -8.61 3.06
C ARG A 12 6.68 -8.40 4.37
N GLU A 13 7.87 -7.82 4.31
CA GLU A 13 8.66 -7.48 5.51
C GLU A 13 7.96 -6.47 6.44
N ASN A 14 7.29 -5.46 5.86
CA ASN A 14 6.63 -4.40 6.62
C ASN A 14 5.17 -4.75 6.99
N PHE A 15 4.66 -5.90 6.57
CA PHE A 15 3.32 -6.34 6.90
C PHE A 15 3.34 -6.96 8.31
N GLU A 16 2.58 -6.37 9.23
CA GLU A 16 2.63 -6.74 10.66
C GLU A 16 2.06 -8.14 10.95
N PHE A 17 1.42 -8.77 9.97
CA PHE A 17 0.74 -10.06 10.08
C PHE A 17 1.19 -11.00 8.96
N ASN A 18 0.87 -12.29 9.07
CA ASN A 18 0.98 -13.17 7.93
C ASN A 18 -0.20 -12.88 6.96
N PRO A 19 0.05 -12.48 5.70
CA PRO A 19 -1.02 -12.14 4.78
C PRO A 19 -1.89 -13.35 4.47
N THR A 20 -3.20 -13.13 4.32
CA THR A 20 -4.09 -14.14 3.73
C THR A 20 -3.75 -14.34 2.25
N PRO A 21 -4.18 -15.44 1.61
CA PRO A 21 -3.92 -15.65 0.18
C PRO A 21 -4.35 -14.48 -0.71
N GLN A 22 -5.52 -13.89 -0.43
CA GLN A 22 -6.01 -12.70 -1.16
C GLN A 22 -5.19 -11.45 -0.87
N GLN A 23 -4.66 -11.28 0.34
CA GLN A 23 -3.79 -10.16 0.67
C GLN A 23 -2.42 -10.31 -0.01
N ASP A 24 -1.90 -11.54 -0.12
CA ASP A 24 -0.65 -11.81 -0.84
C ASP A 24 -0.81 -11.55 -2.34
N GLU A 25 -1.91 -11.98 -2.94
CA GLU A 25 -2.27 -11.65 -4.32
C GLU A 25 -2.31 -10.13 -4.54
N LEU A 26 -2.98 -9.40 -3.64
CA LEU A 26 -3.03 -7.95 -3.67
C LEU A 26 -1.65 -7.30 -3.49
N ILE A 27 -0.75 -7.84 -2.66
CA ILE A 27 0.64 -7.39 -2.53
C ILE A 27 1.37 -7.53 -3.88
N ASN A 28 1.12 -8.62 -4.60
CA ASN A 28 1.71 -8.83 -5.92
C ASN A 28 1.18 -7.79 -6.92
N GLU A 29 -0.14 -7.65 -7.05
CA GLU A 29 -0.79 -6.72 -7.98
C GLU A 29 -0.42 -5.26 -7.73
N ILE A 30 -0.47 -4.82 -6.46
CA ILE A 30 -0.18 -3.42 -6.11
C ILE A 30 1.29 -3.08 -6.34
N SER A 31 2.19 -4.05 -6.18
CA SER A 31 3.62 -3.84 -6.44
C SER A 31 3.91 -3.66 -7.93
N ASP A 32 3.23 -4.46 -8.76
CA ASP A 32 3.31 -4.35 -10.22
C ASP A 32 2.69 -3.03 -10.70
N PHE A 33 1.52 -2.67 -10.17
CA PHE A 33 0.87 -1.37 -10.43
C PHE A 33 1.78 -0.19 -10.09
N VAL A 34 2.35 -0.16 -8.89
CA VAL A 34 3.24 0.93 -8.44
C VAL A 34 4.53 0.97 -9.24
N SER A 35 5.02 -0.18 -9.73
CA SER A 35 6.28 -0.26 -10.47
C SER A 35 6.16 0.00 -11.97
N THR A 36 4.93 0.03 -12.49
CA THR A 36 4.66 0.34 -13.89
C THR A 36 5.09 1.78 -14.22
N LEU A 37 5.83 1.94 -15.32
CA LEU A 37 6.27 3.22 -15.86
C LEU A 37 5.26 3.67 -16.92
N GLY A 38 4.70 4.87 -16.74
CA GLY A 38 3.78 5.46 -17.72
C GLY A 38 2.31 5.12 -17.48
N ASN A 39 1.48 6.06 -17.93
CA ASN A 39 0.00 6.10 -17.91
C ASN A 39 -0.65 6.41 -16.55
N ARG A 40 -1.69 7.26 -16.61
CA ARG A 40 -2.55 7.69 -15.50
C ARG A 40 -3.45 6.53 -15.07
N SER A 41 -2.86 5.50 -14.47
CA SER A 41 -3.56 4.30 -14.04
C SER A 41 -4.21 4.49 -12.66
N ILE A 42 -5.34 3.83 -12.44
CA ILE A 42 -6.09 3.84 -11.18
C ILE A 42 -6.15 2.42 -10.66
N PHE A 43 -5.79 2.24 -9.39
CA PHE A 43 -5.95 0.98 -8.66
C PHE A 43 -7.08 1.13 -7.65
N LEU A 44 -8.11 0.29 -7.73
CA LEU A 44 -9.29 0.35 -6.86
C LEU A 44 -9.31 -0.80 -5.88
N LEU A 45 -8.96 -0.52 -4.62
CA LEU A 45 -9.03 -1.50 -3.54
C LEU A 45 -10.43 -1.54 -2.91
N LYS A 46 -11.12 -2.68 -3.03
CA LYS A 46 -12.42 -2.95 -2.41
C LYS A 46 -12.33 -4.11 -1.42
N GLY A 47 -13.22 -4.10 -0.43
CA GLY A 47 -13.32 -5.18 0.56
C GLY A 47 -14.18 -4.78 1.74
N TYR A 48 -14.67 -5.76 2.49
CA TYR A 48 -15.55 -5.56 3.64
C TYR A 48 -14.87 -4.81 4.80
N ALA A 49 -15.66 -4.33 5.75
CA ALA A 49 -15.13 -3.75 6.98
C ALA A 49 -14.24 -4.78 7.70
N GLY A 50 -13.11 -4.33 8.26
CA GLY A 50 -12.19 -5.21 9.00
C GLY A 50 -11.22 -6.03 8.15
N THR A 51 -11.26 -6.00 6.81
CA THR A 51 -10.38 -6.84 5.96
C THR A 51 -8.95 -6.30 5.75
N GLY A 52 -8.50 -5.33 6.55
CA GLY A 52 -7.12 -4.85 6.52
C GLY A 52 -6.74 -3.88 5.38
N LYS A 53 -7.72 -3.29 4.66
CA LYS A 53 -7.45 -2.32 3.57
C LYS A 53 -6.55 -1.16 4.01
N THR A 54 -6.88 -0.52 5.13
CA THR A 54 -6.08 0.60 5.68
C THR A 54 -4.68 0.14 6.09
N THR A 55 -4.57 -1.06 6.66
CA THR A 55 -3.29 -1.68 7.02
C THR A 55 -2.40 -1.82 5.78
N LEU A 56 -2.91 -2.42 4.71
CA LEU A 56 -2.20 -2.56 3.44
C LEU A 56 -1.77 -1.22 2.84
N VAL A 57 -2.65 -0.21 2.83
CA VAL A 57 -2.30 1.14 2.36
C VAL A 57 -1.17 1.75 3.19
N SER A 58 -1.21 1.60 4.52
CA SER A 58 -0.15 2.11 5.38
C SER A 58 1.18 1.37 5.20
N THR A 59 1.15 0.05 5.04
CA THR A 59 2.32 -0.78 4.71
C THR A 59 2.91 -0.35 3.37
N LEU A 60 2.07 -0.10 2.36
CA LEU A 60 2.52 0.42 1.07
C LEU A 60 3.24 1.75 1.23
N VAL A 61 2.64 2.72 1.93
CA VAL A 61 3.24 4.05 2.12
C VAL A 61 4.61 3.94 2.79
N LYS A 62 4.76 3.06 3.78
CA LYS A 62 6.05 2.78 4.46
C LYS A 62 7.09 2.16 3.52
N SER A 63 6.65 1.36 2.53
CA SER A 63 7.51 0.64 1.61
C SER A 63 7.90 1.40 0.33
N LEU A 64 7.20 2.49 -0.04
CA LEU A 64 7.43 3.22 -1.30
C LEU A 64 8.85 3.81 -1.46
N SER A 65 9.59 4.00 -0.36
CA SER A 65 10.95 4.51 -0.37
C SER A 65 11.92 3.62 -1.18
N VAL A 66 11.71 2.29 -1.19
CA VAL A 66 12.60 1.34 -1.91
C VAL A 66 12.51 1.45 -3.43
N VAL A 67 11.44 2.07 -3.94
CA VAL A 67 11.24 2.34 -5.37
C VAL A 67 11.32 3.83 -5.71
N ALA A 68 11.80 4.65 -4.77
CA ALA A 68 11.95 6.10 -4.90
C ALA A 68 10.65 6.82 -5.32
N LYS A 69 9.49 6.34 -4.84
CA LYS A 69 8.20 6.99 -5.08
C LYS A 69 7.71 7.75 -3.86
N ARG A 70 7.16 8.95 -4.09
CA ARG A 70 6.47 9.74 -3.07
C ARG A 70 4.96 9.50 -3.18
N SER A 71 4.26 9.67 -2.08
CA SER A 71 2.79 9.57 -2.01
C SER A 71 2.21 10.71 -1.18
N SER A 72 1.01 11.15 -1.57
CA SER A 72 0.14 11.99 -0.76
C SER A 72 -1.09 11.17 -0.39
N LEU A 73 -1.53 11.30 0.86
CA LEU A 73 -2.70 10.60 1.37
C LEU A 73 -3.86 11.58 1.47
N LEU A 74 -5.04 11.15 1.02
CA LEU A 74 -6.25 11.96 1.01
C LEU A 74 -7.36 11.17 1.68
N ALA A 75 -8.20 11.87 2.44
CA ALA A 75 -9.38 11.32 3.06
C ALA A 75 -10.49 12.37 3.03
N PRO A 76 -11.75 11.98 2.75
CA PRO A 76 -12.85 12.95 2.64
C PRO A 76 -13.36 13.45 3.99
N THR A 77 -13.00 12.80 5.11
CA THR A 77 -13.43 13.17 6.46
C THR A 77 -12.25 13.28 7.43
N GLY A 78 -12.35 14.17 8.42
CA GLY A 78 -11.30 14.37 9.42
C GLY A 78 -10.98 13.11 10.24
N ARG A 79 -12.00 12.29 10.55
CA ARG A 79 -11.78 11.01 11.24
C ARG A 79 -10.93 10.05 10.41
N ALA A 80 -11.24 9.90 9.12
CA ALA A 80 -10.48 9.04 8.22
C ALA A 80 -9.04 9.57 8.03
N ALA A 81 -8.86 10.88 7.94
CA ALA A 81 -7.54 11.51 7.89
C ALA A 81 -6.72 11.19 9.16
N LYS A 82 -7.31 11.31 10.35
CA LYS A 82 -6.65 10.98 11.63
C LYS A 82 -6.21 9.52 11.70
N VAL A 83 -7.05 8.60 11.22
CA VAL A 83 -6.73 7.18 11.15
C VAL A 83 -5.57 6.95 10.18
N LEU A 84 -5.65 7.50 8.97
CA LEU A 84 -4.62 7.34 7.93
C LEU A 84 -3.26 7.95 8.34
N SER A 85 -3.25 9.12 8.96
CA SER A 85 -2.00 9.76 9.43
C SER A 85 -1.34 8.95 10.55
N GLY A 86 -2.14 8.42 11.50
CA GLY A 86 -1.65 7.57 12.57
C GLY A 86 -0.92 6.32 12.07
N TYR A 87 -1.49 5.60 11.10
CA TYR A 87 -0.87 4.40 10.55
C TYR A 87 0.33 4.67 9.63
N SER A 88 0.31 5.81 8.92
CA SER A 88 1.31 6.12 7.89
C SER A 88 2.51 6.90 8.44
N LYS A 89 2.40 7.44 9.66
CA LYS A 89 3.40 8.34 10.30
C LYS A 89 3.85 9.50 9.38
N LYS A 90 3.04 9.85 8.37
CA LYS A 90 3.21 11.03 7.54
C LYS A 90 2.39 12.15 8.16
N GLN A 91 3.08 13.20 8.59
CA GLN A 91 2.48 14.49 8.95
C GLN A 91 2.51 15.41 7.73
#